data_AF-A0A0Q5B6B8-F1
#
_entry.id   AF-A0A0Q5B6B8-F1
#
_cell.length_a   1.000
_cell.length_b   1.000
_cell.length_c   1.000
_cell.angle_alpha   90.00
_cell.angle_beta   90.00
_cell.angle_gamma   90.00
#
_symmetry.space_group_name_H-M   'P 1'
#
loop_
_entity.id
_entity.type
_entity.pdbx_description
1 polymer ?
#
loop_
_entity_poly.entity_id
_entity_poly.type
_entity_poly.pdbx_seq_one_letter_code
_entity_poly.pdbx_strand_id
1 'polypeptide(L)'
;MTTVCAPLARADARSVVDDACCRADALLGARIADLWSAKSDPEATRLLLERARAEVAAARTLLAEAGSGEWWSDLTAARLADACVAARLWAEGDPACADLERVFASRLRTELGIDLASIPRRAAPPT
;
A
#
# COMPACT_ATOMS: atom_id res chain seq x y z
N MET A 1 -11.01 9.51 22.05
CA MET A 1 -9.94 10.47 21.70
C MET A 1 -9.93 10.60 20.19
N THR A 2 -10.54 11.65 19.65
CA THR A 2 -10.56 11.93 18.21
C THR A 2 -9.23 12.60 17.86
N THR A 3 -8.27 11.83 17.38
CA THR A 3 -7.08 12.40 16.76
C THR A 3 -7.54 13.10 15.50
N VAL A 4 -7.66 14.43 15.54
CA VAL A 4 -7.85 15.25 14.35
C VAL A 4 -6.60 15.03 13.50
N CYS A 5 -6.70 14.18 12.48
CA CYS A 5 -5.63 14.03 11.50
C CYS A 5 -5.53 15.36 10.75
N ALA A 6 -4.43 16.06 10.94
CA ALA A 6 -4.19 17.31 10.24
C ALA A 6 -4.17 17.06 8.71
N PRO A 7 -4.70 17.99 7.91
CA PRO A 7 -4.59 17.93 6.46
C PRO A 7 -3.11 17.88 6.05
N LEU A 8 -2.79 17.06 5.05
CA LEU A 8 -1.42 16.85 4.60
C LEU A 8 -0.89 18.11 3.89
N ALA A 9 0.23 18.64 4.39
CA ALA A 9 0.97 19.66 3.65
C ALA A 9 1.69 19.02 2.45
N ARG A 10 1.64 19.67 1.27
CA ARG A 10 2.30 19.16 0.06
C ARG A 10 3.81 18.93 0.24
N ALA A 11 4.47 19.73 1.06
CA ALA A 11 5.90 19.59 1.34
C ALA A 11 6.23 18.26 2.05
N ASP A 12 5.31 17.74 2.87
CA ASP A 12 5.51 16.51 3.65
C ASP A 12 5.07 15.26 2.88
N ALA A 13 4.24 15.43 1.84
CA ALA A 13 3.68 14.33 1.07
C ALA A 13 4.75 13.39 0.50
N ARG A 14 5.89 13.93 0.04
CA ARG A 14 6.95 13.08 -0.51
C ARG A 14 7.56 12.17 0.56
N SER A 15 7.83 12.71 1.75
CA SER A 15 8.35 11.92 2.88
C SER A 15 7.37 10.81 3.27
N VAL A 16 6.08 11.14 3.34
CA VAL A 16 5.03 10.16 3.65
C VAL A 16 4.99 9.01 2.64
N VAL A 17 5.07 9.33 1.35
CA VAL A 17 5.08 8.31 0.28
C VAL A 17 6.35 7.45 0.36
N ASP A 18 7.52 8.05 0.56
CA ASP A 18 8.79 7.32 0.65
C ASP A 18 8.80 6.38 1.88
N ASP A 19 8.34 6.84 3.04
CA ASP A 19 8.21 6.04 4.27
C ASP A 19 7.20 4.89 4.11
N ALA A 20 6.04 5.19 3.52
CA ALA A 20 5.02 4.20 3.21
C ALA A 20 5.56 3.11 2.27
N CYS A 21 6.34 3.52 1.26
CA CYS A 21 6.96 2.58 0.33
C CYS A 21 7.96 1.65 1.03
N CYS A 22 8.82 2.20 1.90
CA CYS A 22 9.76 1.41 2.69
C CYS A 22 9.04 0.43 3.62
N ARG A 23 7.96 0.87 4.28
CA ARG A 23 7.14 0.02 5.13
C ARG A 23 6.45 -1.10 4.34
N ALA A 24 5.97 -0.81 3.13
CA ALA A 24 5.35 -1.82 2.27
C ALA A 24 6.33 -2.93 1.89
N ASP A 25 7.56 -2.56 1.52
CA ASP A 25 8.61 -3.52 1.17
C ASP A 25 8.96 -4.42 2.38
N ALA A 26 9.10 -3.83 3.57
CA ALA A 26 9.35 -4.58 4.81
C ALA A 26 8.18 -5.54 5.14
N LEU A 27 6.94 -5.09 4.97
CA LEU A 27 5.75 -5.90 5.21
C LEU A 27 5.62 -7.06 4.21
N LEU A 28 5.98 -6.84 2.95
CA LEU A 28 6.03 -7.92 1.94
C LEU A 28 7.04 -9.00 2.35
N GLY A 29 8.25 -8.58 2.73
CA GLY A 29 9.28 -9.51 3.22
C GLY A 29 8.83 -10.33 4.43
N ALA A 30 8.19 -9.69 5.41
CA ALA A 30 7.65 -10.37 6.58
C ALA A 30 6.58 -11.41 6.21
N ARG A 31 5.65 -11.08 5.31
CA ARG A 31 4.61 -12.03 4.88
C ARG A 31 5.15 -13.23 4.11
N ILE A 32 6.16 -13.01 3.26
CA ILE A 32 6.85 -14.10 2.57
C ILE A 32 7.52 -15.02 3.59
N ALA A 33 8.19 -14.45 4.60
CA ALA A 33 8.80 -15.24 5.68
C ALA A 33 7.76 -16.02 6.48
N ASP A 34 6.61 -15.41 6.82
CA ASP A 34 5.51 -16.08 7.51
C ASP A 34 5.00 -17.28 6.71
N LEU A 35 4.73 -17.10 5.41
CA LEU A 35 4.31 -18.19 4.52
C LEU A 35 5.36 -19.30 4.42
N TRP A 36 6.64 -18.92 4.34
CA TRP A 36 7.73 -19.89 4.28
C TRP A 36 7.85 -20.70 5.57
N SER A 37 7.64 -20.08 6.72
CA SER A 37 7.64 -20.74 8.02
C SER A 37 6.45 -21.69 8.19
N ALA A 38 5.28 -21.32 7.65
CA ALA A 38 4.05 -22.09 7.74
C ALA A 38 3.94 -23.21 6.69
N LYS A 39 4.87 -23.32 5.74
CA LYS A 39 4.75 -24.23 4.58
C LYS A 39 4.49 -25.70 4.91
N SER A 40 4.90 -26.15 6.10
CA SER A 40 4.71 -27.53 6.57
C SER A 40 3.45 -27.72 7.43
N ASP A 41 2.73 -26.64 7.73
CA ASP A 41 1.47 -26.61 8.46
C ASP A 41 0.35 -26.11 7.53
N PRO A 42 -0.50 -27.02 7.01
CA PRO A 42 -1.59 -26.66 6.12
C PRO A 42 -2.62 -25.71 6.73
N GLU A 43 -2.88 -25.81 8.04
CA GLU A 43 -3.88 -24.98 8.71
C GLU A 43 -3.34 -23.56 8.91
N ALA A 44 -2.10 -23.43 9.37
CA ALA A 44 -1.43 -22.14 9.46
C ALA A 44 -1.33 -21.46 8.10
N THR A 45 -0.96 -22.22 7.04
CA THR A 45 -0.93 -21.70 5.67
C THR A 45 -2.32 -21.22 5.22
N ARG A 46 -3.39 -21.99 5.50
CA ARG A 46 -4.76 -21.61 5.16
C ARG A 46 -5.16 -20.29 5.80
N LEU A 47 -4.91 -20.14 7.10
CA LEU A 47 -5.24 -18.91 7.84
C LEU A 47 -4.49 -17.69 7.30
N LEU A 48 -3.20 -17.83 6.97
CA LEU A 48 -2.40 -16.76 6.35
C LEU A 48 -2.97 -16.36 4.98
N LEU A 49 -3.38 -17.33 4.16
CA LEU A 49 -3.99 -17.05 2.86
C LEU A 49 -5.37 -16.40 2.97
N GLU A 50 -6.21 -16.81 3.93
CA GLU A 50 -7.51 -16.19 4.19
C GLU A 50 -7.35 -14.74 4.64
N ARG A 51 -6.40 -14.48 5.54
CA ARG A 51 -6.03 -13.12 5.94
C ARG A 51 -5.55 -12.29 4.76
N ALA A 52 -4.66 -12.84 3.92
CA ALA A 52 -4.15 -12.15 2.73
C ALA A 52 -5.31 -11.78 1.77
N ARG A 53 -6.29 -12.66 1.57
CA ARG A 53 -7.47 -12.38 0.74
C ARG A 53 -8.30 -11.21 1.30
N ALA A 54 -8.53 -11.17 2.61
CA ALA A 54 -9.24 -10.07 3.24
C ALA A 54 -8.48 -8.74 3.10
N GLU A 55 -7.15 -8.77 3.28
CA GLU A 55 -6.30 -7.60 3.14
C GLU A 55 -6.22 -7.09 1.67
N VAL A 56 -6.21 -7.99 0.68
CA VAL A 56 -6.33 -7.62 -0.75
C VAL A 56 -7.67 -6.97 -1.04
N ALA A 57 -8.78 -7.52 -0.52
CA ALA A 57 -10.10 -6.92 -0.70
C ALA A 57 -10.16 -5.50 -0.13
N ALA A 58 -9.63 -5.29 1.07
CA ALA A 58 -9.54 -3.95 1.68
C ALA A 58 -8.65 -3.00 0.86
N ALA A 59 -7.50 -3.48 0.36
CA ALA A 59 -6.61 -2.70 -0.50
C ALA A 59 -7.30 -2.24 -1.78
N ARG A 60 -8.08 -3.12 -2.43
CA ARG A 60 -8.85 -2.77 -3.63
C ARG A 60 -9.87 -1.67 -3.34
N THR A 61 -10.62 -1.78 -2.24
CA THR A 61 -11.58 -0.73 -1.83
C THR A 61 -10.88 0.60 -1.63
N LEU A 62 -9.77 0.60 -0.87
CA LEU A 62 -9.01 1.83 -0.60
C LEU A 62 -8.45 2.47 -1.88
N LEU A 63 -7.88 1.67 -2.79
CA LEU A 63 -7.33 2.20 -4.04
C LEU A 63 -8.42 2.66 -5.01
N ALA A 64 -9.59 2.01 -5.02
CA ALA A 64 -10.74 2.46 -5.79
C ALA A 64 -11.24 3.83 -5.28
N GLU A 65 -11.32 4.01 -3.97
CA GLU A 65 -11.64 5.32 -3.37
C GLU A 65 -10.58 6.37 -3.74
N ALA A 66 -9.29 6.03 -3.63
CA ALA A 66 -8.19 6.93 -3.97
C ALA A 66 -8.13 7.29 -5.47
N GLY A 67 -8.78 6.51 -6.33
CA GLY A 67 -8.98 6.87 -7.75
C GLY A 67 -10.05 7.94 -7.97
N SER A 68 -10.94 8.16 -7.00
CA SER A 68 -12.00 9.18 -7.04
C SER A 68 -11.48 10.56 -6.61
N GLY A 69 -12.08 11.64 -7.12
CA GLY A 69 -11.66 13.01 -6.80
C GLY A 69 -11.96 13.43 -5.36
N GLU A 70 -13.05 12.93 -4.77
CA GLU A 70 -13.49 13.32 -3.42
C GLU A 70 -12.51 12.87 -2.33
N TRP A 71 -11.84 11.73 -2.53
CA TRP A 71 -10.86 11.20 -1.58
C TRP A 71 -9.67 12.15 -1.35
N TRP A 72 -9.31 12.96 -2.35
CA TRP A 72 -8.17 13.88 -2.28
C TRP A 72 -8.48 15.18 -1.53
N SER A 73 -9.76 15.56 -1.44
CA SER A 73 -10.19 16.79 -0.74
C SER A 73 -9.93 16.73 0.76
N ASP A 74 -10.09 15.55 1.36
CA ASP A 74 -9.89 15.30 2.79
C ASP A 74 -8.63 14.44 3.05
N LEU A 75 -7.62 14.59 2.19
CA LEU A 75 -6.41 13.78 2.27
C LEU A 75 -5.61 14.06 3.54
N THR A 76 -5.34 13.00 4.30
CA THR A 76 -4.45 13.02 5.45
C THR A 76 -3.19 12.20 5.17
N ALA A 77 -2.12 12.48 5.93
CA ALA A 77 -0.87 11.71 5.84
C ALA A 77 -1.10 10.21 6.04
N ALA A 78 -1.95 9.83 7.00
CA ALA A 78 -2.28 8.44 7.27
C ALA A 78 -2.99 7.77 6.08
N ARG A 79 -4.00 8.42 5.50
CA ARG A 79 -4.72 7.88 4.33
C ARG A 79 -3.80 7.74 3.12
N LEU A 80 -2.93 8.73 2.88
CA LEU A 80 -1.94 8.65 1.80
C LEU A 80 -0.97 7.48 2.03
N ALA A 81 -0.44 7.34 3.24
CA ALA A 81 0.48 6.27 3.58
C ALA A 81 -0.16 4.88 3.39
N ASP A 82 -1.40 4.69 3.86
CA ASP A 82 -2.10 3.43 3.74
C ASP A 82 -2.38 3.07 2.27
N ALA A 83 -2.75 4.04 1.44
CA ALA A 83 -2.95 3.83 0.00
C ALA A 83 -1.63 3.46 -0.70
N CYS A 84 -0.53 4.15 -0.37
CA CYS A 84 0.79 3.83 -0.90
C CYS A 84 1.25 2.43 -0.49
N VAL A 85 1.03 2.03 0.77
CA VAL A 85 1.33 0.67 1.25
C VAL A 85 0.49 -0.35 0.48
N ALA A 86 -0.82 -0.13 0.36
CA ALA A 86 -1.72 -1.04 -0.34
C ALA A 86 -1.33 -1.23 -1.81
N ALA A 87 -1.08 -0.14 -2.53
CA ALA A 87 -0.62 -0.15 -3.92
C ALA A 87 0.66 -0.98 -4.07
N ARG A 88 1.68 -0.65 -3.29
CA ARG A 88 3.01 -1.26 -3.44
C ARG A 88 3.04 -2.72 -3.05
N LEU A 89 2.29 -3.08 -2.01
CA LEU A 89 2.27 -4.43 -1.46
C LEU A 89 1.52 -5.43 -2.34
N TRP A 90 0.45 -5.00 -3.01
CA TRP A 90 -0.46 -5.91 -3.69
C TRP A 90 -0.49 -5.80 -5.22
N ALA A 91 -0.05 -4.69 -5.82
CA ALA A 91 -0.11 -4.51 -7.28
C ALA A 91 0.67 -5.58 -8.07
N GLU A 92 1.74 -6.14 -7.50
CA GLU A 92 2.52 -7.19 -8.17
C GLU A 92 1.81 -8.56 -8.15
N GLY A 93 1.08 -8.86 -7.07
CA GLY A 93 0.44 -10.16 -6.85
C GLY A 93 -1.04 -10.22 -7.24
N ASP A 94 -1.68 -9.07 -7.49
CA ASP A 94 -3.10 -8.98 -7.79
C ASP A 94 -3.39 -8.03 -8.99
N PRO A 95 -3.91 -8.53 -10.13
CA PRO A 95 -4.13 -7.72 -11.32
C PRO A 95 -5.09 -6.54 -11.12
N ALA A 96 -6.14 -6.72 -10.29
CA ALA A 96 -7.09 -5.64 -10.01
C ALA A 96 -6.43 -4.53 -9.18
N CYS A 97 -5.61 -4.89 -8.18
CA CYS A 97 -4.77 -3.92 -7.50
C CYS A 97 -3.78 -3.24 -8.45
N ALA A 98 -3.23 -3.94 -9.44
CA ALA A 98 -2.31 -3.35 -10.43
C ALA A 98 -2.99 -2.27 -11.28
N ASP A 99 -4.21 -2.53 -11.75
CA ASP A 99 -4.98 -1.53 -12.52
C ASP A 99 -5.35 -0.33 -11.65
N LEU A 100 -5.79 -0.57 -10.42
CA LEU A 100 -6.12 0.49 -9.46
C LEU A 100 -4.90 1.30 -9.02
N GLU A 101 -3.75 0.67 -8.86
CA GLU A 101 -2.48 1.33 -8.57
C GLU A 101 -2.10 2.30 -9.68
N ARG A 102 -2.25 1.93 -10.96
CA ARG A 102 -1.98 2.85 -12.08
C ARG A 102 -2.85 4.10 -12.03
N VAL A 103 -4.14 3.95 -11.71
CA VAL A 103 -5.06 5.08 -11.55
C VAL A 103 -4.64 5.95 -10.37
N PHE A 104 -4.35 5.33 -9.23
CA PHE A 104 -3.86 6.02 -8.04
C PHE A 104 -2.54 6.76 -8.29
N ALA A 105 -1.56 6.15 -8.95
CA ALA A 105 -0.28 6.76 -9.27
C ALA A 105 -0.43 7.95 -10.22
N SER A 106 -1.35 7.87 -11.19
CA SER A 106 -1.69 8.98 -12.07
C SER A 106 -2.27 10.17 -11.29
N ARG A 107 -3.18 9.90 -10.34
CA ARG A 107 -3.74 10.92 -9.44
C ARG A 107 -2.68 11.50 -8.51
N LEU A 108 -1.85 10.66 -7.90
CA LEU A 108 -0.75 11.08 -7.03
C LEU A 108 0.21 12.05 -7.73
N ARG A 109 0.52 11.76 -9.00
CA ARG A 109 1.33 12.66 -9.83
C ARG A 109 0.60 13.96 -10.14
N THR A 110 -0.70 13.91 -10.40
CA THR A 110 -1.52 15.09 -10.72
C THR A 110 -1.72 16.01 -9.51
N GLU A 111 -2.07 15.46 -8.35
CA GLU A 111 -2.47 16.24 -7.16
C GLU A 111 -1.26 16.71 -6.34
N LEU A 112 -0.20 15.89 -6.29
CA LEU A 112 0.97 16.09 -5.42
C LEU A 112 2.29 16.15 -6.18
N GLY A 113 2.31 15.95 -7.50
CA GLY A 113 3.55 15.97 -8.29
C GLY A 113 4.47 14.77 -8.06
N ILE A 114 4.00 13.72 -7.38
CA ILE A 114 4.81 12.58 -6.96
C ILE A 114 4.65 11.42 -7.94
N ASP A 115 5.76 10.96 -8.51
CA ASP A 115 5.80 9.74 -9.32
C ASP A 115 6.07 8.51 -8.45
N LEU A 116 5.06 7.66 -8.21
CA LEU A 116 5.20 6.44 -7.42
C LEU A 116 6.17 5.44 -8.04
N ALA A 117 6.18 5.34 -9.38
CA ALA A 117 7.04 4.41 -10.11
C ALA A 117 8.53 4.79 -10.01
N SER A 118 8.84 6.06 -9.69
CA SER A 118 10.21 6.52 -9.48
C SER A 118 10.82 6.04 -8.16
N ILE A 119 10.02 5.50 -7.24
CA ILE A 119 10.47 5.09 -5.90
C ILE A 119 10.92 3.61 -5.97
N PRO A 120 12.22 3.33 -5.92
CA PRO A 120 12.75 1.98 -6.15
C PRO A 120 12.26 1.01 -5.08
N ARG A 121 11.89 -0.22 -5.48
CA ARG A 121 11.66 -1.34 -4.55
C ARG A 121 12.97 -1.69 -3.84
N ARG A 122 12.94 -1.73 -2.51
CA ARG A 122 14.05 -2.29 -1.75
C ARG A 122 13.96 -3.81 -1.86
N ALA A 123 14.95 -4.41 -2.53
CA ALA A 123 15.06 -5.86 -2.53
C ALA A 123 15.19 -6.35 -1.08
N ALA A 124 14.41 -7.37 -0.71
CA ALA A 124 14.68 -8.11 0.51
C ALA A 124 16.12 -8.63 0.44
N PRO A 125 16.93 -8.53 1.51
CA PRO A 125 18.26 -9.12 1.51
C PRO A 125 18.14 -10.63 1.17
N PRO A 126 19.06 -11.18 0.36
CA PRO A 126 19.09 -12.62 0.16
C PRO A 126 19.26 -13.29 1.52
N THR A 127 18.37 -14.24 1.82
CA THR A 127 18.45 -15.10 3.00
C THR A 127 19.37 -16.28 2.72
#